data_AF-A0A0N4XS80-F1
#
_entry.id   AF-A0A0N4XS80-F1
#
_cell.length_a   1.000
_cell.length_b   1.000
_cell.length_c   1.000
_cell.angle_alpha   90.00
_cell.angle_beta   90.00
_cell.angle_gamma   90.00
#
_symmetry.space_group_name_H-M   'P 1'
#
loop_
_entity.id
_entity.type
_entity.pdbx_description
1 polymer ?
#
loop_
_entity_poly.entity_id
_entity_poly.type
_entity_poly.pdbx_seq_one_letter_code
_entity_poly.pdbx_strand_id
1 'polypeptide(L)'
;LFQEALKRPQKVKKRLRIYISHTFIAGKEPEKEGDEGTVPMWELRVEGRLIEDQTNGSTTTSGHSTPAVPARPLPKRKFSSFFKSLVIELDKDIYGPDNHLVEWHRTPTTNETDGFQVKRPGDRPVKCTILLLLDYQPMKFKLHPRLAKVGSPFAPYIAFCS
;
A
#
# COMPACT_ATOMS: atom_id res chain seq x y z
N LEU A 1 45.84 3.08 7.77
CA LEU A 1 44.75 3.99 8.20
C LEU A 1 43.68 4.06 7.12
N PHE A 2 42.85 3.01 7.00
CA PHE A 2 41.67 3.03 6.13
C PHE A 2 40.48 3.47 6.98
N GLN A 3 40.28 4.79 7.08
CA GLN A 3 39.01 5.36 7.55
C GLN A 3 38.01 5.27 6.40
N GLU A 4 37.45 4.08 6.20
CA GLU A 4 36.28 3.91 5.36
C GLU A 4 35.11 4.57 6.08
N ALA A 5 34.80 5.79 5.66
CA ALA A 5 33.77 6.62 6.25
C ALA A 5 32.44 5.86 6.27
N LEU A 6 31.98 5.51 7.48
CA LEU A 6 30.62 5.07 7.77
C LEU A 6 29.64 6.19 7.38
N LYS A 7 29.35 6.35 6.08
CA LYS A 7 28.15 7.06 5.62
C LYS A 7 26.97 6.27 6.15
N ARG A 8 26.50 6.64 7.34
CA ARG A 8 25.25 6.15 7.91
C ARG A 8 24.19 6.32 6.81
N PRO A 9 23.50 5.25 6.36
CA PRO A 9 22.49 5.39 5.33
C PRO A 9 21.46 6.41 5.81
N GLN A 10 21.37 7.53 5.09
CA GLN A 10 20.44 8.61 5.41
C GLN A 10 19.04 8.04 5.27
N LYS A 11 18.38 7.81 6.42
CA LYS A 11 17.02 7.28 6.46
C LYS A 11 16.08 8.36 5.92
N VAL A 12 15.81 8.35 4.62
CA VAL A 12 14.79 9.21 4.03
C VAL A 12 13.44 8.68 4.46
N LYS A 13 12.84 9.31 5.48
CA LYS A 13 11.48 9.04 5.90
C LYS A 13 10.55 9.78 4.95
N LYS A 14 9.77 9.05 4.15
CA LYS A 14 8.67 9.59 3.35
C LYS A 14 7.35 9.11 3.92
N ARG A 15 6.29 9.91 3.77
CA ARG A 15 4.96 9.58 4.29
C ARG A 15 4.07 9.13 3.12
N LEU A 16 3.60 7.88 3.15
CA LEU A 16 2.61 7.38 2.20
C LEU A 16 1.21 7.67 2.75
N ARG A 17 0.38 8.37 1.99
CA ARG A 17 -1.04 8.57 2.32
C ARG A 17 -1.87 7.59 1.53
N ILE A 18 -2.73 6.86 2.24
CA ILE A 18 -3.63 5.87 1.66
C ILE A 18 -5.05 6.43 1.67
N TYR A 19 -5.75 6.28 0.55
CA TYR A 19 -7.15 6.67 0.39
C TYR A 19 -7.97 5.40 0.19
N ILE A 20 -9.05 5.28 0.98
CA ILE A 20 -10.02 4.19 0.87
C ILE A 20 -11.35 4.86 0.54
N SER A 21 -11.93 4.50 -0.60
CA SER A 21 -13.23 5.03 -1.04
C SER A 21 -14.09 3.90 -1.55
N HIS A 22 -15.41 4.05 -1.42
CA HIS A 22 -16.35 3.15 -2.05
C HIS A 22 -17.38 3.94 -2.87
N THR A 23 -17.92 3.31 -3.89
CA THR A 23 -19.08 3.80 -4.66
C THR A 23 -20.11 2.69 -4.75
N PHE A 24 -21.38 3.06 -4.77
CA PHE A 24 -22.50 2.14 -4.90
C PHE A 24 -23.28 2.50 -6.17
N ILE A 25 -23.62 1.48 -6.94
CA ILE A 25 -24.44 1.57 -8.13
C ILE A 25 -25.72 0.79 -7.83
N ALA A 26 -26.83 1.52 -7.73
CA ALA A 26 -28.14 0.91 -7.54
C ALA A 26 -28.49 0.06 -8.76
N GLY A 27 -29.13 -1.08 -8.51
CA GLY A 27 -29.72 -1.90 -9.56
C GLY A 27 -30.91 -1.19 -10.21
N LYS A 28 -31.26 -1.65 -11.41
CA LYS A 28 -32.45 -1.19 -12.14
C LYS A 28 -33.31 -2.39 -12.47
N GLU A 29 -34.60 -2.25 -12.21
CA GLU A 29 -35.60 -3.21 -12.68
C GLU A 29 -35.71 -3.12 -14.22
N PRO A 30 -36.02 -4.23 -14.90
CA PRO A 30 -36.25 -4.22 -16.33
C PRO A 30 -37.49 -3.38 -16.65
N GLU A 31 -37.33 -2.35 -17.49
CA GLU A 31 -38.44 -1.41 -17.79
C GLU A 31 -39.44 -2.00 -18.80
N LYS A 32 -39.04 -3.04 -19.55
CA LYS A 32 -39.85 -3.69 -20.58
C LYS A 32 -39.64 -5.20 -20.57
N GLU A 33 -40.65 -5.93 -21.04
CA GLU A 33 -40.58 -7.37 -21.26
C GLU A 33 -39.50 -7.68 -22.31
N GLY A 34 -38.41 -8.32 -21.89
CA GLY A 34 -37.22 -8.59 -22.71
C GLY A 34 -36.00 -7.72 -22.42
N ASP A 35 -36.11 -6.72 -21.54
CA ASP A 35 -34.96 -5.96 -21.03
C ASP A 35 -34.31 -6.69 -19.85
N GLU A 36 -32.98 -6.63 -19.73
CA GLU A 36 -32.25 -7.29 -18.64
C GLU A 36 -31.98 -6.27 -17.53
N GLY A 37 -32.57 -6.50 -16.35
CA GLY A 37 -32.33 -5.67 -15.17
C GLY A 37 -30.86 -5.68 -14.76
N THR A 38 -30.43 -4.65 -14.02
CA THR A 38 -29.06 -4.58 -13.48
C THR A 38 -29.04 -4.91 -12.00
N VAL A 39 -28.12 -5.79 -11.59
CA VAL A 39 -27.94 -6.15 -10.17
C VAL A 39 -27.19 -5.02 -9.46
N PRO A 40 -27.62 -4.60 -8.26
CA PRO A 40 -26.89 -3.61 -7.47
C PRO A 40 -25.47 -4.08 -7.20
N MET A 41 -24.52 -3.15 -7.28
CA MET A 41 -23.12 -3.47 -7.05
C MET A 41 -22.40 -2.32 -6.36
N TRP A 42 -21.33 -2.67 -5.67
CA TRP A 42 -20.41 -1.70 -5.10
C TRP A 42 -19.00 -1.89 -5.63
N GLU A 43 -18.24 -0.82 -5.51
CA GLU A 43 -16.84 -0.77 -5.87
C GLU A 43 -16.04 -0.16 -4.72
N LEU A 44 -15.01 -0.87 -4.27
CA LEU A 44 -14.03 -0.41 -3.29
C LEU A 44 -12.72 -0.08 -4.00
N ARG A 45 -12.16 1.10 -3.70
CA ARG A 45 -10.84 1.52 -4.17
C ARG A 45 -9.88 1.73 -3.02
N VAL A 46 -8.67 1.21 -3.17
CA VAL A 46 -7.54 1.41 -2.27
C VAL A 46 -6.40 2.03 -3.07
N GLU A 47 -6.13 3.30 -2.84
CA GLU A 47 -5.12 4.07 -3.57
C GLU A 47 -4.08 4.62 -2.61
N GLY A 48 -2.92 5.03 -3.12
CA GLY A 48 -1.99 5.79 -2.29
C GLY A 48 -1.09 6.73 -3.04
N ARG A 49 -0.66 7.76 -2.32
CA ARG A 49 0.21 8.83 -2.83
C ARG A 49 1.32 9.13 -1.85
N LEU A 50 2.55 9.21 -2.35
CA LEU A 50 3.68 9.65 -1.56
C LEU A 50 3.54 11.15 -1.29
N ILE A 51 3.58 11.53 -0.03
CA ILE A 51 3.67 12.93 0.37
C ILE A 51 5.15 13.31 0.30
N GLU A 52 5.43 14.30 -0.53
CA GLU A 52 6.72 14.97 -0.57
C GLU A 52 6.71 16.03 0.53
N ASP A 53 7.52 15.83 1.58
CA ASP A 53 7.82 16.91 2.52
C ASP A 53 8.67 17.94 1.75
N GLN A 54 8.12 19.11 1.49
CA GLN A 54 8.83 20.23 0.84
C GLN A 54 10.05 20.71 1.65
N THR A 55 10.27 20.18 2.85
CA THR A 55 11.33 20.58 3.78
C THR A 55 12.76 20.31 3.27
N ASN A 56 12.95 19.46 2.25
CA ASN A 56 14.28 19.17 1.69
C ASN A 56 14.50 19.75 0.28
N GLY A 57 13.73 20.77 -0.12
CA GLY A 57 13.80 21.35 -1.46
C GLY A 57 13.90 22.88 -1.56
N SER A 58 13.72 23.65 -0.47
CA SER A 58 13.90 25.11 -0.52
C SER A 58 15.27 25.54 0.00
N THR A 59 16.32 25.15 -0.71
CA THR A 59 17.57 25.93 -0.71
C THR A 59 17.92 26.28 -2.14
N THR A 60 17.18 27.24 -2.70
CA THR A 60 17.76 28.37 -3.46
C THR A 60 16.79 29.55 -3.41
N THR A 61 17.02 30.37 -2.38
CA THR A 61 17.24 31.82 -2.49
C THR A 61 16.24 32.63 -3.31
N SER A 62 15.47 33.44 -2.59
CA SER A 62 15.09 34.78 -3.00
C SER A 62 16.25 35.49 -3.73
N GLY A 63 16.06 35.83 -5.01
CA GLY A 63 16.73 36.97 -5.65
C GLY A 63 18.11 36.74 -6.29
N HIS A 64 18.26 35.81 -7.22
CA HIS A 64 19.05 36.06 -8.45
C HIS A 64 18.82 34.98 -9.51
N SER A 65 18.48 35.42 -10.72
CA SER A 65 18.24 34.60 -11.89
C SER A 65 19.53 33.96 -12.41
N THR A 66 19.71 32.67 -12.18
CA THR A 66 20.49 31.79 -13.06
C THR A 66 19.56 30.69 -13.59
N PRO A 67 19.60 30.35 -14.89
CA PRO A 67 18.70 29.35 -15.44
C PRO A 67 19.12 27.97 -14.92
N ALA A 68 18.43 27.51 -13.88
CA ALA A 68 18.59 26.16 -13.36
C ALA A 68 18.16 25.17 -14.44
N VAL A 69 19.08 24.27 -14.82
CA VAL A 69 18.82 23.12 -15.68
C VAL A 69 17.55 22.42 -15.18
N PRO A 70 16.55 22.12 -16.05
CA PRO A 70 15.31 21.50 -15.61
C PRO A 70 15.64 20.16 -14.95
N ALA A 71 15.49 20.09 -13.63
CA ALA A 71 15.66 18.88 -12.86
C ALA A 71 14.69 17.83 -13.42
N ARG A 72 15.22 16.77 -14.02
CA ARG A 72 14.44 15.66 -14.57
C ARG A 72 13.49 15.14 -13.46
N PRO A 73 12.17 15.09 -13.69
CA PRO A 73 11.24 14.56 -12.70
C PRO A 73 11.67 13.14 -12.32
N LEU A 74 12.06 12.92 -11.07
CA LEU A 74 12.35 11.58 -10.58
C LEU A 74 11.04 10.76 -10.70
N PRO A 75 11.07 9.53 -11.24
CA PRO A 75 9.87 8.73 -11.39
C PRO A 75 9.16 8.58 -10.04
N LYS A 76 7.90 9.01 -9.96
CA LYS A 76 7.07 8.81 -8.76
C LYS A 76 6.92 7.31 -8.55
N ARG A 77 7.34 6.82 -7.39
CA ARG A 77 7.15 5.42 -7.00
C ARG A 77 5.66 5.13 -6.91
N LYS A 78 5.22 4.07 -7.59
CA LYS A 78 3.84 3.58 -7.59
C LYS A 78 3.42 3.09 -6.20
N PHE A 79 2.13 3.22 -5.89
CA PHE A 79 1.56 2.79 -4.61
C PHE A 79 1.86 1.32 -4.28
N SER A 80 1.63 0.40 -5.21
CA SER A 80 1.86 -1.04 -4.99
C SER A 80 3.32 -1.38 -4.68
N SER A 81 4.27 -0.55 -5.12
CA SER A 81 5.71 -0.81 -4.97
C SER A 81 6.22 -0.74 -3.53
N PHE A 82 5.37 -0.30 -2.59
CA PHE A 82 5.67 -0.24 -1.17
C PHE A 82 5.22 -1.48 -0.40
N PHE A 83 4.51 -2.40 -1.04
CA PHE A 83 3.89 -3.56 -0.39
C PHE A 83 4.36 -4.87 -1.01
N LYS A 84 4.46 -5.91 -0.18
CA LYS A 84 4.61 -7.30 -0.63
C LYS A 84 3.26 -7.93 -0.94
N SER A 85 2.24 -7.59 -0.17
CA SER A 85 0.89 -8.07 -0.40
C SER A 85 -0.17 -7.12 0.15
N LEU A 86 -1.37 -7.26 -0.40
CA LEU A 86 -2.59 -6.63 0.03
C LEU A 86 -3.67 -7.71 0.09
N VAL A 87 -4.40 -7.77 1.20
CA VAL A 87 -5.57 -8.65 1.36
C VAL A 87 -6.76 -7.80 1.79
N ILE A 88 -7.91 -8.02 1.15
CA ILE A 88 -9.20 -7.45 1.55
C ILE A 88 -10.08 -8.62 1.95
N GLU A 89 -10.42 -8.66 3.24
CA GLU A 89 -11.38 -9.61 3.78
C GLU A 89 -12.75 -8.95 3.84
N LEU A 90 -13.74 -9.59 3.24
CA LEU A 90 -15.16 -9.24 3.28
C LEU A 90 -15.88 -10.14 4.29
N ASP A 91 -17.11 -9.79 4.61
CA ASP A 91 -17.96 -10.61 5.46
C ASP A 91 -18.23 -11.99 4.82
N LYS A 92 -17.80 -13.04 5.52
CA LYS A 92 -17.90 -14.44 5.08
C LYS A 92 -19.33 -14.94 5.05
N ASP A 93 -20.23 -14.40 5.87
CA ASP A 93 -21.63 -14.79 5.88
C ASP A 93 -22.38 -14.21 4.67
N ILE A 94 -21.86 -13.13 4.09
CA ILE A 94 -22.42 -12.49 2.88
C ILE A 94 -21.85 -13.11 1.60
N TYR A 95 -20.53 -13.28 1.52
CA TYR A 95 -19.84 -13.72 0.29
C TYR A 95 -19.45 -15.20 0.28
N GLY A 96 -19.64 -15.91 1.40
CA GLY A 96 -19.25 -17.30 1.53
C GLY A 96 -17.73 -17.50 1.68
N PRO A 97 -17.31 -18.74 1.96
CA PRO A 97 -15.91 -19.07 2.23
C PRO A 97 -14.96 -18.79 1.06
N ASP A 98 -15.45 -18.80 -0.18
CA ASP A 98 -14.57 -18.75 -1.35
C ASP A 98 -14.46 -17.36 -1.97
N ASN A 99 -15.45 -16.48 -1.77
CA ASN A 99 -15.48 -15.16 -2.41
C ASN A 99 -15.24 -13.99 -1.46
N HIS A 100 -15.11 -14.26 -0.15
CA HIS A 100 -14.89 -13.22 0.86
C HIS A 100 -13.46 -12.67 0.89
N LEU A 101 -12.50 -13.30 0.21
CA LEU A 101 -11.11 -12.85 0.17
C LEU A 101 -10.75 -12.30 -1.21
N VAL A 102 -10.06 -11.16 -1.20
CA VAL A 102 -9.38 -10.63 -2.39
C VAL A 102 -7.92 -10.41 -2.03
N GLU A 103 -7.04 -11.13 -2.72
CA GLU A 103 -5.61 -11.12 -2.44
C GLU A 103 -4.81 -10.62 -3.64
N TRP A 104 -3.81 -9.80 -3.34
CA TRP A 104 -2.78 -9.41 -4.29
C TRP A 104 -1.42 -9.64 -3.65
N HIS A 105 -0.55 -10.35 -4.38
CA HIS A 105 0.80 -10.66 -3.96
C HIS A 105 1.78 -10.13 -5.02
N ARG A 106 2.78 -9.38 -4.57
CA ARG A 106 3.83 -8.85 -5.44
C ARG A 106 4.78 -9.97 -5.84
N THR A 107 4.93 -10.15 -7.15
CA THR A 107 5.93 -11.02 -7.77
C THR A 107 6.99 -10.18 -8.50
N PRO A 108 8.17 -10.75 -8.85
CA PRO A 108 9.20 -10.03 -9.60
C PRO A 108 8.74 -9.46 -10.96
N THR A 109 7.66 -10.01 -11.52
CA THR A 109 7.08 -9.61 -12.82
C THR A 109 5.80 -8.79 -12.68
N THR A 110 5.39 -8.45 -11.45
CA THR A 110 4.14 -7.70 -11.23
C THR A 110 4.24 -6.28 -11.76
N ASN A 111 3.26 -5.88 -12.56
CA ASN A 111 3.11 -4.50 -12.99
C ASN A 111 2.62 -3.64 -11.81
N GLU A 112 3.38 -2.61 -11.49
CA GLU A 112 3.06 -1.71 -10.39
C GLU A 112 1.91 -0.76 -10.74
N THR A 113 0.99 -0.56 -9.80
CA THR A 113 -0.21 0.28 -9.90
C THR A 113 -0.27 1.33 -8.79
N ASP A 114 -1.01 2.41 -9.03
CA ASP A 114 -1.30 3.45 -8.02
C ASP A 114 -2.52 3.14 -7.15
N GLY A 115 -3.27 2.09 -7.49
CA GLY A 115 -4.42 1.66 -6.71
C GLY A 115 -4.97 0.29 -7.11
N PHE A 116 -5.79 -0.25 -6.23
CA PHE A 116 -6.53 -1.49 -6.40
C PHE A 116 -8.03 -1.19 -6.38
N GLN A 117 -8.77 -1.91 -7.21
CA GLN A 117 -10.21 -1.74 -7.38
C GLN A 117 -10.88 -3.11 -7.28
N VAL A 118 -11.88 -3.22 -6.42
CA VAL A 118 -12.66 -4.44 -6.21
C VAL A 118 -14.12 -4.12 -6.45
N LYS A 119 -14.77 -4.92 -7.29
CA LYS A 119 -16.20 -4.84 -7.57
C LYS A 119 -16.89 -6.11 -7.10
N ARG A 120 -18.04 -5.95 -6.42
CA ARG A 120 -18.89 -7.07 -6.02
C ARG A 120 -20.36 -6.69 -6.13
N PRO A 121 -21.24 -7.64 -6.48
CA PRO A 121 -22.67 -7.45 -6.37
C PRO A 121 -23.07 -7.36 -4.89
N GLY A 122 -24.15 -6.64 -4.62
CA GLY A 122 -24.73 -6.50 -3.29
C GLY A 122 -25.25 -5.09 -3.04
N ASP A 123 -26.35 -5.03 -2.30
CA ASP A 123 -27.08 -3.83 -1.86
C ASP A 123 -27.01 -3.62 -0.34
N ARG A 124 -26.38 -4.55 0.39
CA ARG A 124 -26.21 -4.47 1.84
C ARG A 124 -24.85 -3.86 2.21
N PRO A 125 -24.76 -3.12 3.33
CA PRO A 125 -23.47 -2.76 3.91
C PRO A 125 -22.64 -3.99 4.24
N VAL A 126 -21.35 -3.98 3.88
CA VAL A 126 -20.41 -5.08 4.10
C VAL A 126 -19.26 -4.59 4.97
N LYS A 127 -18.91 -5.34 6.00
CA LYS A 127 -17.70 -5.07 6.77
C LYS A 127 -16.47 -5.54 5.99
N CYS A 128 -15.46 -4.69 5.87
CA CYS A 128 -14.22 -5.01 5.19
C CYS A 128 -13.01 -4.81 6.12
N THR A 129 -12.08 -5.76 6.12
CA THR A 129 -10.76 -5.65 6.76
C THR A 129 -9.70 -5.56 5.67
N ILE A 130 -8.86 -4.53 5.70
CA ILE A 130 -7.78 -4.33 4.71
C ILE A 130 -6.44 -4.54 5.40
N LEU A 131 -5.71 -5.56 4.94
CA LEU A 131 -4.40 -5.93 5.45
C LEU A 131 -3.33 -5.56 4.41
N LEU A 132 -2.36 -4.75 4.81
CA LEU A 132 -1.28 -4.27 3.94
C LEU A 132 0.06 -4.70 4.51
N LEU A 133 0.79 -5.55 3.79
CA LEU A 133 2.12 -5.99 4.17
C LEU A 133 3.18 -5.15 3.45
N LEU A 134 3.91 -4.32 4.20
CA LEU A 134 4.93 -3.45 3.65
C LEU A 134 6.19 -4.20 3.21
N ASP A 135 6.80 -3.75 2.12
CA ASP A 135 8.08 -4.24 1.61
C ASP A 135 9.25 -3.46 2.25
N TYR A 136 9.66 -3.91 3.44
CA TYR A 136 10.81 -3.35 4.16
C TYR A 136 12.10 -4.11 3.86
N GLN A 137 13.16 -3.38 3.49
CA GLN A 137 14.52 -3.90 3.38
C GLN A 137 15.50 -3.13 4.29
N PRO A 138 16.28 -3.82 5.16
CA PRO A 138 16.11 -5.21 5.57
C PRO A 138 14.77 -5.41 6.31
N MET A 139 14.23 -6.62 6.28
CA MET A 139 12.95 -6.93 6.92
C MET A 139 13.03 -6.63 8.41
N LYS A 140 12.21 -5.70 8.90
CA LYS A 140 12.15 -5.35 10.32
C LYS A 140 11.13 -6.23 11.01
N PHE A 141 11.59 -7.26 11.69
CA PHE A 141 10.73 -8.07 12.55
C PHE A 141 10.42 -7.30 13.83
N LYS A 142 9.14 -7.17 14.16
CA LYS A 142 8.74 -6.75 15.50
C LYS A 142 8.73 -7.99 16.39
N LEU A 143 9.57 -7.99 17.41
CA LEU A 143 9.59 -9.04 18.41
C LEU A 143 8.24 -9.04 19.16
N HIS A 144 7.61 -10.21 19.30
CA HIS A 144 6.37 -10.33 20.04
C HIS A 144 6.59 -9.86 21.51
N PRO A 145 5.66 -9.13 22.15
CA PRO A 145 5.88 -8.58 23.50
C PRO A 145 6.27 -9.61 24.55
N ARG A 146 5.79 -10.85 24.41
CA ARG A 146 6.15 -11.98 25.30
C ARG A 146 7.60 -12.45 25.14
N LEU A 147 8.18 -12.31 23.93
CA LEU A 147 9.58 -12.60 23.64
C LEU A 147 10.50 -11.43 24.04
N ALA A 148 9.98 -10.20 24.10
CA ALA A 148 10.75 -9.03 24.56
C ALA A 148 11.14 -9.07 26.05
N LYS A 149 10.45 -9.91 26.85
CA LYS A 149 10.74 -10.09 28.29
C LYS A 149 11.77 -11.18 28.57
N VAL A 150 12.15 -11.98 27.57
CA VAL A 150 13.06 -13.12 27.71
C VAL A 150 14.25 -12.90 26.77
N GLY A 151 15.22 -12.09 27.20
CA GLY A 151 16.55 -12.07 26.58
C GLY A 151 17.14 -10.70 26.31
N SER A 152 18.00 -10.22 27.22
CA SER A 152 19.38 -9.82 26.92
C SER A 152 20.06 -9.47 28.25
N PRO A 153 21.24 -10.05 28.56
CA PRO A 153 22.46 -9.61 27.90
C PRO A 153 23.29 -10.76 27.34
N PHE A 154 24.01 -10.49 26.25
CA PHE A 154 24.99 -11.35 25.56
C PHE A 154 24.43 -12.36 24.54
N ALA A 155 24.50 -11.97 23.26
CA ALA A 155 25.40 -12.54 22.24
C ALA A 155 24.77 -12.55 20.83
N PRO A 156 25.58 -12.41 19.76
CA PRO A 156 25.13 -12.25 18.38
C PRO A 156 25.06 -13.61 17.67
N TYR A 157 23.89 -14.12 17.29
CA TYR A 157 23.81 -15.26 16.37
C TYR A 157 22.57 -15.19 15.48
N ILE A 158 22.86 -15.07 14.18
CA ILE A 158 22.25 -15.78 13.05
C ILE A 158 20.89 -16.43 13.33
N ALA A 159 19.85 -15.95 12.62
CA ALA A 159 18.63 -16.71 12.41
C ALA A 159 18.64 -17.25 10.97
N PHE A 160 18.89 -18.55 10.85
CA PHE A 160 18.50 -19.37 9.70
C PHE A 160 16.97 -19.39 9.56
N CYS A 161 16.46 -19.49 8.34
CA CYS A 161 15.11 -20.00 8.11
C CYS A 161 15.19 -21.05 6.99
N SER A 162 14.62 -22.22 7.26
CA SER A 162 14.51 -23.38 6.37
C SER A 162 13.75 -23.09 5.08
#